data_AF-A0A221K9Z2-F1
#
_entry.id   AF-A0A221K9Z2-F1
#
_cell.length_a   1.000
_cell.length_b   1.000
_cell.length_c   1.000
_cell.angle_alpha   90.00
_cell.angle_beta   90.00
_cell.angle_gamma   90.00
#
_symmetry.space_group_name_H-M   'P 1'
#
loop_
_entity.id
_entity.type
_entity.pdbx_description
1 polymer ?
#
loop_
_entity_poly.entity_id
_entity_poly.type
_entity_poly.pdbx_seq_one_letter_code
_entity_poly.pdbx_strand_id
1 'polypeptide(L)'
;MKKRTFLSFMAAAPLSTVLTGCGSNSDGGQAQVRFINVNPSYTGVGMKVDGDTVFSDVEFGTVSGYSDVSSGSIDVTVRASGSASDLVAKSVSLSSDEDYTFVLYGWSGDDAALAYYIENEDTPNSGEATLAVLNASVDAGDLDVFFTGVDDTLDSASSFASSLSGGTRKSPKTVDAGTYRLRVTTAGDINDVRLDVTVTFESQKVYTLLLSPGSSGVLLNGHLLQQGGGLTSLANTQARVRVVSAVSANGKVAMKIDGETLQSATKSPLVADYQLVTAGTVAVVTKVNAVALAEQSLTLKAGTDVTLLVTGTDASDTTVTAFVDNNRLAASSSFKLRVIHAVPSLSSDNMSLSVGGTSTGTSDIAYGEASAYVTRTAGTDLSVLVETQTTEIYNNDTDDFDSQGVYTAFIWEKPSSSDANALQVKFYADR
;
A
#
# COMPACT_ATOMS: atom_id res chain seq x y z
N MET A 1 24.69 -6.13 77.37
CA MET A 1 24.47 -7.41 78.07
C MET A 1 23.10 -7.94 77.70
N LYS A 2 23.02 -9.26 77.42
CA LYS A 2 21.85 -10.00 76.93
C LYS A 2 20.59 -9.83 77.78
N LYS A 3 19.41 -9.88 77.16
CA LYS A 3 18.40 -10.94 77.39
C LYS A 3 17.27 -10.92 76.33
N ARG A 4 16.84 -12.15 75.98
CA ARG A 4 15.94 -12.59 74.92
C ARG A 4 14.55 -12.86 75.51
N THR A 5 13.46 -12.62 74.76
CA THR A 5 12.14 -13.31 74.79
C THR A 5 11.16 -12.43 73.96
N PHE A 6 10.16 -12.89 73.21
CA PHE A 6 9.73 -14.19 72.70
C PHE A 6 8.70 -13.89 71.57
N LEU A 7 8.54 -14.84 70.65
CA LEU A 7 7.70 -14.80 69.45
C LEU A 7 6.20 -14.86 69.81
N SER A 8 5.34 -14.08 69.15
CA SER A 8 3.89 -14.36 69.03
C SER A 8 3.42 -14.19 67.59
N PHE A 9 2.97 -15.30 67.02
CA PHE A 9 2.26 -15.45 65.75
C PHE A 9 0.85 -14.85 65.88
N MET A 10 0.42 -14.03 64.91
CA MET A 10 -0.99 -13.65 64.78
C MET A 10 -1.38 -13.74 63.31
N ALA A 11 -2.36 -14.60 63.05
CA ALA A 11 -2.84 -15.01 61.73
C ALA A 11 -3.56 -13.86 61.01
N ALA A 12 -3.24 -13.67 59.73
CA ALA A 12 -3.96 -12.78 58.82
C ALA A 12 -5.06 -13.56 58.10
N ALA A 13 -6.31 -13.10 58.23
CA ALA A 13 -7.43 -13.55 57.41
C ALA A 13 -7.50 -12.71 56.12
N PRO A 14 -7.73 -13.31 54.93
CA PRO A 14 -7.96 -12.54 53.72
C PRO A 14 -9.39 -11.99 53.68
N LEU A 15 -9.49 -10.70 53.39
CA LEU A 15 -10.72 -9.95 53.19
C LEU A 15 -11.25 -10.25 51.77
N SER A 16 -12.31 -11.05 51.68
CA SER A 16 -12.99 -11.34 50.41
C SER A 16 -13.78 -10.12 49.93
N THR A 17 -13.37 -9.53 48.82
CA THR A 17 -14.13 -8.54 48.07
C THR A 17 -15.27 -9.24 47.32
N VAL A 18 -16.50 -8.86 47.65
CA VAL A 18 -17.72 -9.34 46.97
C VAL A 18 -17.83 -8.59 45.63
N LEU A 19 -17.65 -9.31 44.53
CA LEU A 19 -17.94 -8.81 43.19
C LEU A 19 -19.47 -8.84 43.02
N THR A 20 -20.12 -7.68 42.99
CA THR A 20 -21.53 -7.56 42.58
C THR A 20 -21.60 -7.75 41.07
N GLY A 21 -21.84 -8.99 40.65
CA GLY A 21 -22.23 -9.32 39.28
C GLY A 21 -23.64 -8.82 39.00
N CYS A 22 -23.77 -7.88 38.07
CA CYS A 22 -25.05 -7.58 37.43
C CYS A 22 -25.27 -8.69 36.40
N GLY A 23 -26.15 -9.64 36.72
CA GLY A 23 -26.55 -10.68 35.79
C GLY A 23 -27.51 -10.14 34.74
N SER A 24 -27.06 -10.10 33.49
CA SER A 24 -27.94 -10.17 32.33
C SER A 24 -27.99 -11.62 31.87
N ASN A 25 -29.17 -12.22 31.97
CA ASN A 25 -29.52 -13.52 31.40
C ASN A 25 -29.38 -13.44 29.87
N SER A 26 -28.33 -14.03 29.30
CA SER A 26 -28.27 -14.41 27.90
C SER A 26 -28.06 -15.92 27.84
N ASP A 27 -29.15 -16.67 27.66
CA ASP A 27 -29.13 -18.11 27.32
C ASP A 27 -28.62 -18.34 25.88
N GLY A 28 -27.80 -17.41 25.35
CA GLY A 28 -27.14 -17.49 24.06
C GLY A 28 -25.67 -17.81 24.25
N GLY A 29 -25.11 -18.66 23.40
CA GLY A 29 -23.68 -18.97 23.42
C GLY A 29 -22.82 -17.73 23.22
N GLN A 30 -21.57 -17.77 23.67
CA GLN A 30 -20.60 -16.67 23.51
C GLN A 30 -19.55 -17.04 22.47
N ALA A 31 -19.03 -16.06 21.76
CA ALA A 31 -17.83 -16.19 20.91
C ALA A 31 -16.77 -15.19 21.40
N GLN A 32 -15.49 -15.45 21.12
CA GLN A 32 -14.44 -14.47 21.36
C GLN A 32 -14.04 -13.81 20.05
N VAL A 33 -13.82 -12.50 20.07
CA VAL A 33 -13.36 -11.75 18.91
C VAL A 33 -12.10 -10.96 19.26
N ARG A 34 -11.19 -10.82 18.31
CA ARG A 34 -10.11 -9.84 18.35
C ARG A 34 -10.04 -9.08 17.04
N PHE A 35 -9.41 -7.91 17.07
CA PHE A 35 -9.43 -6.97 15.95
C PHE A 35 -8.03 -6.50 15.59
N ILE A 36 -7.78 -6.41 14.29
CA ILE A 36 -6.51 -5.98 13.69
C ILE A 36 -6.79 -4.83 12.74
N ASN A 37 -6.03 -3.75 12.89
CA ASN A 37 -6.02 -2.65 11.91
C ASN A 37 -4.79 -2.75 11.00
N VAL A 38 -4.98 -3.15 9.75
CA VAL A 38 -3.96 -3.04 8.68
C VAL A 38 -4.41 -2.10 7.56
N ASN A 39 -5.37 -1.20 7.84
CA ASN A 39 -5.79 -0.15 6.92
C ASN A 39 -4.89 1.09 7.12
N PRO A 40 -4.05 1.47 6.14
CA PRO A 40 -3.07 2.53 6.31
C PRO A 40 -3.67 3.95 6.31
N SER A 41 -4.96 4.12 6.03
CA SER A 41 -5.61 5.44 6.00
C SER A 41 -5.93 6.01 7.37
N TYR A 42 -5.90 5.17 8.42
CA TYR A 42 -6.32 5.55 9.76
C TYR A 42 -5.29 5.15 10.80
N THR A 43 -4.87 6.12 11.63
CA THR A 43 -3.92 5.88 12.72
C THR A 43 -4.49 4.96 13.79
N GLY A 44 -5.80 5.07 14.05
CA GLY A 44 -6.55 4.25 15.03
C GLY A 44 -8.02 4.10 14.65
N VAL A 45 -8.59 2.94 14.96
CA VAL A 45 -9.98 2.59 14.65
C VAL A 45 -10.63 1.85 15.83
N GLY A 46 -11.94 2.02 15.99
CA GLY A 46 -12.75 1.27 16.94
C GLY A 46 -13.70 0.31 16.23
N MET A 47 -14.11 -0.73 16.94
CA MET A 47 -15.10 -1.70 16.49
C MET A 47 -16.23 -1.80 17.51
N LYS A 48 -17.46 -1.80 17.02
CA LYS A 48 -18.66 -2.07 17.81
C LYS A 48 -19.35 -3.33 17.32
N VAL A 49 -19.99 -4.01 18.25
CA VAL A 49 -20.84 -5.18 18.01
C VAL A 49 -22.22 -4.90 18.60
N ASP A 50 -23.26 -5.05 17.78
CA ASP A 50 -24.66 -4.76 18.16
C ASP A 50 -24.86 -3.36 18.78
N GLY A 51 -24.03 -2.39 18.35
CA GLY A 51 -24.04 -1.00 18.82
C GLY A 51 -23.13 -0.71 20.02
N ASP A 52 -22.67 -1.74 20.73
CA ASP A 52 -21.78 -1.63 21.88
C ASP A 52 -20.31 -1.58 21.46
N THR A 53 -19.53 -0.71 22.10
CA THR A 53 -18.10 -0.58 21.78
C THR A 53 -17.32 -1.75 22.39
N VAL A 54 -16.72 -2.56 21.51
CA VAL A 54 -15.90 -3.71 21.91
C VAL A 54 -14.42 -3.33 21.92
N PHE A 55 -13.98 -2.60 20.89
CA PHE A 55 -12.60 -2.10 20.78
C PHE A 55 -12.60 -0.60 20.51
N SER A 56 -11.66 0.10 21.14
CA SER A 56 -11.41 1.52 20.92
C SER A 56 -9.94 1.73 20.56
N ASP A 57 -9.71 2.54 19.53
CA ASP A 57 -8.38 3.04 19.17
C ASP A 57 -7.32 1.96 18.92
N VAL A 58 -7.69 0.92 18.18
CA VAL A 58 -6.75 -0.08 17.67
C VAL A 58 -5.88 0.57 16.59
N GLU A 59 -4.62 0.79 16.92
CA GLU A 59 -3.66 1.48 16.07
C GLU A 59 -3.30 0.66 14.82
N PHE A 60 -2.92 1.34 13.73
CA PHE A 60 -2.41 0.67 12.54
C PHE A 60 -1.22 -0.24 12.86
N GLY A 61 -1.23 -1.46 12.34
CA GLY A 61 -0.20 -2.46 12.56
C GLY A 61 -0.25 -3.10 13.95
N THR A 62 -1.39 -3.04 14.64
CA THR A 62 -1.59 -3.67 15.96
C THR A 62 -2.79 -4.63 15.98
N VAL A 63 -2.82 -5.48 17.00
CA VAL A 63 -3.91 -6.42 17.29
C VAL A 63 -4.41 -6.20 18.72
N SER A 64 -5.72 -6.25 18.91
CA SER A 64 -6.34 -6.19 20.24
C SER A 64 -6.18 -7.50 21.02
N GLY A 65 -6.50 -7.48 22.31
CA GLY A 65 -6.86 -8.69 23.04
C GLY A 65 -8.22 -9.24 22.56
N TYR A 66 -8.59 -10.42 23.04
CA TYR A 66 -9.92 -10.96 22.83
C TYR A 66 -10.96 -10.27 23.70
N SER A 67 -12.18 -10.18 23.20
CA SER A 67 -13.37 -9.78 23.95
C SER A 67 -14.50 -10.76 23.66
N ASP A 68 -15.27 -11.08 24.69
CA ASP A 68 -16.48 -11.88 24.53
C ASP A 68 -17.59 -11.07 23.85
N VAL A 69 -18.31 -11.70 22.94
CA VAL A 69 -19.51 -11.18 22.27
C VAL A 69 -20.56 -12.28 22.17
N SER A 70 -21.82 -11.90 21.93
CA SER A 70 -22.89 -12.86 21.65
C SER A 70 -22.55 -13.68 20.39
N SER A 71 -22.77 -14.99 20.45
CA SER A 71 -22.77 -15.82 19.24
C SER A 71 -24.08 -15.69 18.47
N GLY A 72 -24.12 -16.21 17.24
CA GLY A 72 -25.22 -16.05 16.31
C GLY A 72 -25.00 -14.87 15.35
N SER A 73 -26.09 -14.31 14.84
CA SER A 73 -26.03 -13.16 13.93
C SER A 73 -25.83 -11.88 14.74
N ILE A 74 -24.71 -11.19 14.49
CA ILE A 74 -24.34 -9.92 15.11
C ILE A 74 -24.10 -8.85 14.05
N ASP A 75 -24.29 -7.59 14.40
CA ASP A 75 -23.95 -6.44 13.56
C ASP A 75 -22.61 -5.84 13.99
N VAL A 76 -21.63 -5.88 13.09
CA VAL A 76 -20.30 -5.29 13.30
C VAL A 76 -20.23 -3.94 12.60
N THR A 77 -19.82 -2.91 13.34
CA THR A 77 -19.49 -1.59 12.77
C THR A 77 -18.08 -1.18 13.14
N VAL A 78 -17.34 -0.61 12.19
CA VAL A 78 -15.98 -0.12 12.39
C VAL A 78 -15.92 1.37 12.08
N ARG A 79 -15.26 2.15 12.94
CA ARG A 79 -15.12 3.61 12.81
C ARG A 79 -13.69 4.05 13.01
N ALA A 80 -13.27 5.10 12.30
CA ALA A 80 -12.05 5.82 12.66
C ALA A 80 -12.20 6.43 14.07
N SER A 81 -11.13 6.44 14.86
CA SER A 81 -11.12 7.06 16.18
C SER A 81 -11.54 8.53 16.10
N GLY A 82 -12.51 8.93 16.94
CA GLY A 82 -13.07 10.28 16.93
C GLY A 82 -14.06 10.58 15.80
N SER A 83 -14.34 9.63 14.90
CA SER A 83 -15.35 9.78 13.84
C SER A 83 -16.71 9.20 14.25
N ALA A 84 -17.78 9.85 13.78
CA ALA A 84 -19.15 9.33 13.90
C ALA A 84 -19.58 8.47 12.70
N SER A 85 -18.86 8.56 11.57
CA SER A 85 -19.18 7.84 10.34
C SER A 85 -18.64 6.42 10.38
N ASP A 86 -19.48 5.46 9.98
CA ASP A 86 -19.10 4.07 9.79
C ASP A 86 -18.19 3.92 8.57
N LEU A 87 -17.06 3.24 8.74
CA LEU A 87 -16.19 2.79 7.64
C LEU A 87 -16.70 1.47 7.06
N VAL A 88 -17.18 0.59 7.94
CA VAL A 88 -17.77 -0.70 7.60
C VAL A 88 -18.98 -0.91 8.51
N ALA A 89 -20.07 -1.42 7.95
CA ALA A 89 -21.23 -1.92 8.68
C ALA A 89 -21.67 -3.23 8.02
N LYS A 90 -21.70 -4.34 8.77
CA LYS A 90 -21.94 -5.68 8.23
C LYS A 90 -22.50 -6.63 9.30
N SER A 91 -23.48 -7.44 8.93
CA SER A 91 -23.89 -8.58 9.75
C SER A 91 -22.98 -9.78 9.52
N VAL A 92 -22.52 -10.43 10.60
CA VAL A 92 -21.72 -11.67 10.57
C VAL A 92 -22.36 -12.71 11.48
N SER A 93 -22.11 -13.99 11.18
CA SER A 93 -22.56 -15.10 12.02
C SER A 93 -21.37 -15.71 12.74
N LEU A 94 -21.41 -15.70 14.08
CA LEU A 94 -20.40 -16.32 14.92
C LEU A 94 -20.96 -17.60 15.56
N SER A 95 -20.15 -18.64 15.63
CA SER A 95 -20.47 -19.86 16.38
C SER A 95 -20.12 -19.68 17.86
N SER A 96 -20.85 -20.36 18.73
CA SER A 96 -20.50 -20.43 20.17
C SER A 96 -19.18 -21.15 20.35
N ASP A 97 -18.42 -20.74 21.37
CA ASP A 97 -17.17 -21.36 21.82
C ASP A 97 -16.06 -21.36 20.76
N GLU A 98 -16.07 -20.35 19.88
CA GLU A 98 -15.09 -20.15 18.83
C GLU A 98 -14.42 -18.77 18.93
N ASP A 99 -13.15 -18.73 18.54
CA ASP A 99 -12.33 -17.53 18.51
C ASP A 99 -12.27 -16.96 17.09
N TYR A 100 -12.47 -15.65 16.94
CA TYR A 100 -12.47 -14.98 15.64
C TYR A 100 -11.48 -13.81 15.60
N THR A 101 -10.83 -13.66 14.45
CA THR A 101 -10.04 -12.47 14.13
C THR A 101 -10.74 -11.67 13.05
N PHE A 102 -10.99 -10.39 13.36
CA PHE A 102 -11.43 -9.37 12.42
C PHE A 102 -10.23 -8.56 11.94
N VAL A 103 -10.14 -8.32 10.63
CA VAL A 103 -9.04 -7.57 10.02
C VAL A 103 -9.62 -6.45 9.18
N LEU A 104 -9.41 -5.20 9.62
CA LEU A 104 -9.71 -4.02 8.81
C LEU A 104 -8.57 -3.78 7.82
N TYR A 105 -8.93 -3.68 6.55
CA TYR A 105 -8.01 -3.41 5.45
C TYR A 105 -8.65 -2.45 4.43
N GLY A 106 -8.01 -2.31 3.27
CA GLY A 106 -8.43 -1.37 2.24
C GLY A 106 -7.98 0.05 2.58
N TRP A 107 -8.77 1.04 2.19
CA TRP A 107 -8.39 2.45 2.30
C TRP A 107 -9.45 3.31 2.98
N SER A 108 -9.47 4.61 2.69
CA SER A 108 -10.37 5.57 3.31
C SER A 108 -11.78 5.49 2.72
N GLY A 109 -12.79 5.90 3.49
CA GLY A 109 -14.19 5.91 3.04
C GLY A 109 -14.69 4.53 2.64
N ASP A 110 -15.40 4.46 1.51
CA ASP A 110 -16.07 3.26 0.99
C ASP A 110 -15.09 2.15 0.54
N ASP A 111 -13.80 2.46 0.41
CA ASP A 111 -12.75 1.48 0.10
C ASP A 111 -12.29 0.69 1.36
N ALA A 112 -12.80 1.01 2.55
CA ALA A 112 -12.51 0.25 3.76
C ALA A 112 -13.24 -1.10 3.73
N ALA A 113 -12.55 -2.18 4.10
CA ALA A 113 -13.11 -3.52 4.07
C ALA A 113 -12.73 -4.33 5.31
N LEU A 114 -13.59 -5.29 5.67
CA LEU A 114 -13.44 -6.12 6.87
C LEU A 114 -13.47 -7.60 6.52
N ALA A 115 -12.31 -8.25 6.68
CA ALA A 115 -12.20 -9.69 6.65
C ALA A 115 -12.42 -10.24 8.07
N TYR A 116 -12.94 -11.45 8.17
CA TYR A 116 -13.02 -12.16 9.45
C TYR A 116 -12.86 -13.66 9.21
N TYR A 117 -12.22 -14.35 10.16
CA TYR A 117 -12.01 -15.78 10.11
C TYR A 117 -11.93 -16.35 11.52
N ILE A 118 -12.21 -17.64 11.62
CA ILE A 118 -12.10 -18.44 12.84
C ILE A 118 -10.64 -18.82 13.12
N GLU A 119 -10.28 -18.91 14.39
CA GLU A 119 -8.96 -19.27 14.89
C GLU A 119 -9.02 -20.57 15.69
N ASN A 120 -9.20 -21.69 14.99
CA ASN A 120 -9.42 -23.00 15.58
C ASN A 120 -8.40 -24.06 15.13
N GLU A 121 -7.25 -23.61 14.65
CA GLU A 121 -6.22 -24.56 14.22
C GLU A 121 -5.55 -25.21 15.42
N ASP A 122 -5.38 -26.52 15.36
CA ASP A 122 -4.65 -27.28 16.37
C ASP A 122 -3.16 -26.89 16.40
N THR A 123 -2.52 -27.14 17.55
CA THR A 123 -1.08 -26.99 17.67
C THR A 123 -0.38 -27.99 16.72
N PRO A 124 0.48 -27.52 15.78
CA PRO A 124 1.17 -28.42 14.86
C PRO A 124 2.26 -29.21 15.58
N ASN A 125 2.85 -30.22 14.92
CA ASN A 125 3.86 -31.08 15.57
C ASN A 125 5.15 -30.31 15.87
N SER A 126 6.00 -30.90 16.71
CA SER A 126 7.37 -30.44 16.91
C SER A 126 8.13 -30.42 15.57
N GLY A 127 8.85 -29.32 15.31
CA GLY A 127 9.50 -29.04 14.03
C GLY A 127 8.63 -28.35 12.99
N GLU A 128 7.31 -28.23 13.21
CA GLU A 128 6.37 -27.66 12.24
C GLU A 128 5.69 -26.38 12.76
N ALA A 129 5.14 -25.60 11.85
CA ALA A 129 4.20 -24.51 12.08
C ALA A 129 3.01 -24.64 11.11
N THR A 130 1.89 -23.99 11.42
CA THR A 130 0.74 -23.87 10.50
C THR A 130 0.68 -22.44 10.00
N LEU A 131 0.49 -22.24 8.69
CA LEU A 131 0.47 -20.92 8.07
C LEU A 131 -0.74 -20.75 7.15
N ALA A 132 -1.47 -19.66 7.33
CA ALA A 132 -2.39 -19.10 6.34
C ALA A 132 -1.87 -17.77 5.79
N VAL A 133 -2.43 -17.33 4.65
CA VAL A 133 -2.12 -16.02 4.07
C VAL A 133 -3.41 -15.30 3.70
N LEU A 134 -3.57 -14.06 4.14
CA LEU A 134 -4.64 -13.14 3.76
C LEU A 134 -4.06 -12.02 2.90
N ASN A 135 -4.57 -11.85 1.69
CA ASN A 135 -4.30 -10.65 0.91
C ASN A 135 -5.21 -9.51 1.41
N ALA A 136 -4.66 -8.61 2.22
CA ALA A 136 -5.34 -7.42 2.73
C ALA A 136 -5.06 -6.18 1.85
N SER A 137 -4.65 -6.38 0.59
CA SER A 137 -4.26 -5.32 -0.35
C SER A 137 -4.94 -5.52 -1.71
N VAL A 138 -6.17 -5.04 -1.83
CA VAL A 138 -6.97 -5.12 -3.07
C VAL A 138 -6.25 -4.47 -4.24
N ASP A 139 -5.72 -3.27 -4.00
CA ASP A 139 -4.97 -2.51 -4.98
C ASP A 139 -3.85 -3.34 -5.57
N ALA A 140 -3.13 -4.13 -4.76
CA ALA A 140 -2.02 -4.94 -5.24
C ALA A 140 -2.43 -6.07 -6.21
N GLY A 141 -3.70 -6.23 -6.56
CA GLY A 141 -4.14 -7.27 -7.49
C GLY A 141 -3.93 -8.67 -6.92
N ASP A 142 -4.00 -9.66 -7.80
CA ASP A 142 -3.77 -11.06 -7.43
C ASP A 142 -2.27 -11.30 -7.17
N LEU A 143 -1.99 -12.04 -6.10
CA LEU A 143 -0.62 -12.23 -5.59
C LEU A 143 -0.19 -13.70 -5.62
N ASP A 144 1.07 -13.93 -5.99
CA ASP A 144 1.77 -15.18 -5.71
C ASP A 144 2.71 -14.99 -4.51
N VAL A 145 2.73 -15.96 -3.60
CA VAL A 145 3.45 -15.89 -2.32
C VAL A 145 4.44 -17.05 -2.25
N PHE A 146 5.71 -16.74 -2.04
CA PHE A 146 6.80 -17.69 -2.01
C PHE A 146 7.53 -17.62 -0.67
N PHE A 147 7.87 -18.80 -0.15
CA PHE A 147 8.80 -18.97 0.97
C PHE A 147 9.94 -19.84 0.49
N THR A 148 11.17 -19.32 0.53
CA THR A 148 12.36 -20.03 0.05
C THR A 148 13.49 -19.94 1.07
N GLY A 149 14.59 -20.65 0.83
CA GLY A 149 15.86 -20.34 1.46
C GLY A 149 16.29 -18.91 1.14
N VAL A 150 17.14 -18.33 1.98
CA VAL A 150 17.56 -16.92 1.89
C VAL A 150 18.28 -16.58 0.58
N ASP A 151 19.03 -17.54 0.04
CA ASP A 151 19.84 -17.41 -1.18
C ASP A 151 19.17 -18.00 -2.44
N ASP A 152 18.00 -18.63 -2.29
CA ASP A 152 17.32 -19.29 -3.41
C ASP A 152 16.70 -18.28 -4.39
N THR A 153 16.66 -18.60 -5.68
CA THR A 153 15.96 -17.80 -6.70
C THR A 153 14.48 -18.20 -6.81
N LEU A 154 13.69 -17.40 -7.54
CA LEU A 154 12.27 -17.72 -7.80
C LEU A 154 12.05 -18.58 -9.05
N ASP A 155 13.06 -18.75 -9.92
CA ASP A 155 12.89 -19.40 -11.24
C ASP A 155 12.30 -20.82 -11.17
N SER A 156 12.58 -21.54 -10.07
CA SER A 156 12.06 -22.88 -9.80
C SER A 156 11.28 -22.98 -8.49
N ALA A 157 10.95 -21.87 -7.85
CA ALA A 157 10.24 -21.88 -6.58
C ALA A 157 8.76 -22.22 -6.80
N SER A 158 8.20 -23.11 -5.97
CA SER A 158 6.75 -23.32 -5.93
C SER A 158 6.11 -22.25 -5.04
N SER A 159 4.99 -21.69 -5.51
CA SER A 159 4.24 -20.73 -4.70
C SER A 159 3.45 -21.45 -3.60
N PHE A 160 3.52 -20.89 -2.39
CA PHE A 160 2.69 -21.30 -1.26
C PHE A 160 1.23 -20.93 -1.51
N ALA A 161 1.01 -19.69 -1.96
CA ALA A 161 -0.26 -19.16 -2.45
C ALA A 161 -0.09 -18.67 -3.89
N SER A 162 -1.06 -19.00 -4.75
CA SER A 162 -1.06 -18.62 -6.16
C SER A 162 -2.36 -17.88 -6.46
N SER A 163 -2.29 -16.80 -7.24
CA SER A 163 -3.45 -15.98 -7.63
C SER A 163 -4.33 -15.61 -6.42
N LEU A 164 -3.71 -15.19 -5.31
CA LEU A 164 -4.41 -14.83 -4.09
C LEU A 164 -5.06 -13.45 -4.24
N SER A 165 -6.37 -13.43 -4.49
CA SER A 165 -7.14 -12.19 -4.66
C SER A 165 -7.32 -11.38 -3.39
N GLY A 166 -7.47 -10.07 -3.54
CA GLY A 166 -7.71 -9.14 -2.45
C GLY A 166 -8.91 -9.52 -1.58
N GLY A 167 -8.76 -9.41 -0.26
CA GLY A 167 -9.75 -9.79 0.74
C GLY A 167 -9.84 -11.30 1.01
N THR A 168 -9.07 -12.14 0.30
CA THR A 168 -9.16 -13.60 0.42
C THR A 168 -8.07 -14.16 1.33
N ARG A 169 -8.48 -15.05 2.26
CA ARG A 169 -7.56 -15.86 3.08
C ARG A 169 -7.45 -17.26 2.48
N LYS A 170 -6.23 -17.68 2.14
CA LYS A 170 -5.95 -19.06 1.76
C LYS A 170 -6.02 -19.96 3.00
N SER A 171 -6.57 -21.17 2.84
CA SER A 171 -6.62 -22.18 3.89
C SER A 171 -5.24 -22.45 4.47
N PRO A 172 -5.12 -22.67 5.80
CA PRO A 172 -3.85 -22.93 6.42
C PRO A 172 -3.18 -24.21 5.91
N LYS A 173 -1.86 -24.25 5.95
CA LYS A 173 -1.04 -25.41 5.62
C LYS A 173 0.10 -25.54 6.61
N THR A 174 0.52 -26.77 6.86
CA THR A 174 1.75 -27.06 7.60
C THR A 174 2.98 -26.61 6.80
N VAL A 175 3.92 -26.00 7.49
CA VAL A 175 5.26 -25.61 7.02
C VAL A 175 6.29 -26.05 8.05
N ASP A 176 7.54 -26.27 7.64
CA ASP A 176 8.60 -26.51 8.61
C ASP A 176 8.89 -25.23 9.40
N ALA A 177 9.25 -25.39 10.68
CA ALA A 177 9.73 -24.29 11.50
C ALA A 177 11.12 -23.85 11.02
N GLY A 178 11.35 -22.54 10.95
CA GLY A 178 12.60 -22.00 10.46
C GLY A 178 12.48 -20.57 9.94
N THR A 179 13.60 -20.06 9.44
CA THR A 179 13.69 -18.73 8.82
C THR A 179 13.65 -18.86 7.31
N TYR A 180 12.79 -18.07 6.68
CA TYR A 180 12.57 -18.06 5.23
C TYR A 180 12.76 -16.65 4.68
N ARG A 181 13.07 -16.59 3.38
CA ARG A 181 12.84 -15.38 2.59
C ARG A 181 11.41 -15.42 2.04
N LEU A 182 10.59 -14.47 2.48
CA LEU A 182 9.26 -14.22 1.97
C LEU A 182 9.38 -13.30 0.75
N ARG A 183 8.94 -13.78 -0.41
CA ARG A 183 8.75 -12.96 -1.60
C ARG A 183 7.31 -13.02 -2.06
N VAL A 184 6.73 -11.87 -2.36
CA VAL A 184 5.39 -11.75 -2.91
C VAL A 184 5.47 -11.04 -4.24
N THR A 185 4.84 -11.60 -5.26
CA THR A 185 4.87 -11.06 -6.62
C THR A 185 3.45 -10.88 -7.16
N THR A 186 3.33 -10.16 -8.27
CA THR A 186 2.12 -10.25 -9.10
C THR A 186 1.89 -11.69 -9.52
N ALA A 187 0.64 -12.12 -9.51
CA ALA A 187 0.27 -13.47 -9.93
C ALA A 187 0.75 -13.76 -11.36
N GLY A 188 1.54 -14.82 -11.52
CA GLY A 188 2.07 -15.25 -12.82
C GLY A 188 3.29 -14.46 -13.32
N ASP A 189 3.78 -13.44 -12.60
CA ASP A 189 4.99 -12.71 -12.94
C ASP A 189 5.95 -12.62 -11.75
N ILE A 190 6.97 -13.49 -11.76
CA ILE A 190 7.98 -13.55 -10.71
C ILE A 190 8.93 -12.35 -10.69
N ASN A 191 8.95 -11.52 -11.74
CA ASN A 191 9.82 -10.35 -11.84
C ASN A 191 9.19 -9.10 -11.20
N ASP A 192 7.85 -9.06 -11.09
CA ASP A 192 7.13 -7.98 -10.41
C ASP A 192 7.01 -8.26 -8.91
N VAL A 193 8.15 -8.11 -8.22
CA VAL A 193 8.25 -8.30 -6.76
C VAL A 193 7.64 -7.10 -6.04
N ARG A 194 6.74 -7.40 -5.09
CA ARG A 194 5.99 -6.40 -4.31
C ARG A 194 6.33 -6.38 -2.82
N LEU A 195 6.93 -7.46 -2.33
CA LEU A 195 7.52 -7.58 -0.99
C LEU A 195 8.66 -8.60 -1.04
N ASP A 196 9.78 -8.27 -0.40
CA ASP A 196 10.92 -9.16 -0.22
C ASP A 196 11.54 -8.92 1.17
N VAL A 197 11.28 -9.85 2.09
CA VAL A 197 11.66 -9.73 3.51
C VAL A 197 11.98 -11.10 4.10
N THR A 198 12.64 -11.12 5.25
CA THR A 198 12.83 -12.35 6.04
C THR A 198 11.67 -12.56 7.01
N VAL A 199 11.24 -13.81 7.18
CA VAL A 199 10.22 -14.22 8.15
C VAL A 199 10.68 -15.47 8.90
N THR A 200 10.29 -15.63 10.16
CA THR A 200 10.59 -16.83 10.95
C THR A 200 9.30 -17.44 11.48
N PHE A 201 9.17 -18.76 11.31
CA PHE A 201 8.10 -19.55 11.89
C PHE A 201 8.67 -20.40 13.03
N GLU A 202 8.16 -20.18 14.24
CA GLU A 202 8.55 -20.97 15.40
C GLU A 202 7.80 -22.31 15.42
N SER A 203 8.44 -23.33 15.99
CA SER A 203 7.82 -24.66 16.10
C SER A 203 6.58 -24.63 17.00
N GLN A 204 5.56 -25.41 16.64
CA GLN A 204 4.29 -25.56 17.35
C GLN A 204 3.48 -24.26 17.40
N LYS A 205 3.61 -23.40 16.38
CA LYS A 205 2.85 -22.16 16.24
C LYS A 205 1.93 -22.18 15.03
N VAL A 206 0.80 -21.48 15.17
CA VAL A 206 -0.13 -21.20 14.08
C VAL A 206 -0.04 -19.72 13.75
N TYR A 207 0.14 -19.41 12.46
CA TYR A 207 0.25 -18.06 11.95
C TYR A 207 -0.74 -17.75 10.83
N THR A 208 -1.14 -16.48 10.74
CA THR A 208 -1.70 -15.89 9.51
C THR A 208 -0.81 -14.74 9.06
N LEU A 209 -0.26 -14.82 7.85
CA LEU A 209 0.42 -13.70 7.20
C LEU A 209 -0.61 -12.77 6.55
N LEU A 210 -0.68 -11.52 7.00
CA LEU A 210 -1.52 -10.46 6.44
C LEU A 210 -0.67 -9.62 5.47
N LEU A 211 -1.11 -9.47 4.22
CA LEU A 211 -0.43 -8.66 3.21
C LEU A 211 -1.18 -7.34 3.01
N SER A 212 -0.69 -6.25 3.60
CA SER A 212 -1.33 -4.92 3.53
C SER A 212 -0.66 -4.04 2.48
N PRO A 213 -1.35 -3.03 1.90
CA PRO A 213 -0.75 -2.17 0.90
C PRO A 213 0.37 -1.28 1.48
N GLY A 214 1.37 -1.01 0.65
CA GLY A 214 2.29 0.12 0.80
C GLY A 214 1.62 1.44 0.40
N SER A 215 2.27 2.57 0.65
CA SER A 215 1.66 3.90 0.51
C SER A 215 1.15 4.23 -0.92
N SER A 216 1.77 3.70 -1.97
CA SER A 216 1.33 3.91 -3.36
C SER A 216 0.39 2.82 -3.90
N GLY A 217 0.06 1.80 -3.09
CA GLY A 217 -0.91 0.75 -3.43
C GLY A 217 -0.38 -0.43 -4.24
N VAL A 218 0.89 -0.42 -4.68
CA VAL A 218 1.47 -1.50 -5.49
C VAL A 218 2.37 -2.42 -4.69
N LEU A 219 3.37 -1.85 -4.01
CA LEU A 219 4.17 -2.55 -3.03
C LEU A 219 3.33 -2.94 -1.82
N LEU A 220 3.77 -3.95 -1.09
CA LEU A 220 3.09 -4.52 0.07
C LEU A 220 3.93 -4.37 1.33
N ASN A 221 3.30 -4.46 2.49
CA ASN A 221 3.91 -4.81 3.77
C ASN A 221 3.35 -6.16 4.23
N GLY A 222 4.11 -6.92 5.02
CA GLY A 222 3.62 -8.12 5.69
C GLY A 222 3.35 -7.87 7.18
N HIS A 223 2.43 -8.64 7.76
CA HIS A 223 2.26 -8.74 9.22
C HIS A 223 2.00 -10.19 9.59
N LEU A 224 2.82 -10.76 10.47
CA LEU A 224 2.70 -12.13 10.92
C LEU A 224 1.91 -12.18 12.23
N LEU A 225 0.65 -12.61 12.14
CA LEU A 225 -0.22 -12.80 13.30
C LEU A 225 -0.03 -14.20 13.86
N GLN A 226 0.29 -14.34 15.14
CA GLN A 226 0.22 -15.63 15.84
C GLN A 226 -1.21 -15.85 16.36
N GLN A 227 -1.78 -17.04 16.16
CA GLN A 227 -3.04 -17.44 16.80
C GLN A 227 -2.93 -17.30 18.32
N GLY A 228 -3.90 -16.63 18.95
CA GLY A 228 -3.87 -16.34 20.39
C GLY A 228 -2.76 -15.39 20.85
N GLY A 229 -1.90 -14.90 19.94
CA GLY A 229 -0.70 -14.13 20.23
C GLY A 229 -0.66 -12.77 19.54
N GLY A 230 0.53 -12.16 19.52
CA GLY A 230 0.75 -10.83 18.95
C GLY A 230 0.88 -10.80 17.42
N LEU A 231 1.03 -9.57 16.91
CA LEU A 231 1.29 -9.27 15.51
C LEU A 231 2.74 -8.79 15.35
N THR A 232 3.49 -9.40 14.44
CA THR A 232 4.86 -8.98 14.09
C THR A 232 4.88 -8.31 12.73
N SER A 233 5.36 -7.07 12.65
CA SER A 233 5.45 -6.36 11.37
C SER A 233 6.64 -6.86 10.52
N LEU A 234 6.38 -7.07 9.24
CA LEU A 234 7.35 -7.40 8.20
C LEU A 234 7.33 -6.26 7.17
N ALA A 235 7.90 -5.11 7.56
CA ALA A 235 7.86 -3.89 6.77
C ALA A 235 8.69 -4.02 5.48
N ASN A 236 8.16 -3.48 4.39
CA ASN A 236 8.92 -3.34 3.16
C ASN A 236 10.08 -2.36 3.35
N THR A 237 11.17 -2.60 2.65
CA THR A 237 12.37 -1.73 2.64
C THR A 237 12.64 -1.13 1.26
N GLN A 238 11.79 -1.40 0.28
CA GLN A 238 11.95 -0.97 -1.10
C GLN A 238 10.96 0.14 -1.47
N ALA A 239 11.37 0.95 -2.44
CA ALA A 239 10.51 1.84 -3.21
C ALA A 239 10.58 1.43 -4.69
N ARG A 240 9.64 1.88 -5.52
CA ARG A 240 9.77 1.79 -6.97
C ARG A 240 10.07 3.16 -7.55
N VAL A 241 11.00 3.23 -8.49
CA VAL A 241 11.37 4.48 -9.16
C VAL A 241 11.35 4.27 -10.67
N ARG A 242 10.79 5.24 -11.40
CA ARG A 242 10.93 5.31 -12.86
C ARG A 242 11.57 6.63 -13.29
N VAL A 243 12.23 6.61 -14.43
CA VAL A 243 12.81 7.81 -15.05
C VAL A 243 11.91 8.27 -16.18
N VAL A 244 11.63 9.57 -16.21
CA VAL A 244 10.96 10.24 -17.34
C VAL A 244 11.93 11.22 -17.94
N SER A 245 12.37 10.95 -19.16
CA SER A 245 13.30 11.79 -19.90
C SER A 245 12.49 12.72 -20.82
N ALA A 246 12.61 14.02 -20.62
CA ALA A 246 11.91 15.07 -21.37
C ALA A 246 12.84 16.26 -21.65
N VAL A 247 14.05 15.95 -22.12
CA VAL A 247 15.05 16.94 -22.55
C VAL A 247 14.84 17.27 -24.03
N SER A 248 14.87 18.56 -24.39
CA SER A 248 14.67 19.04 -25.77
C SER A 248 15.64 18.39 -26.77
N ALA A 249 15.29 18.50 -28.06
CA ALA A 249 16.12 18.06 -29.18
C ALA A 249 16.61 16.59 -29.11
N ASN A 250 15.82 15.71 -28.49
CA ASN A 250 16.17 14.31 -28.23
C ASN A 250 17.42 14.13 -27.34
N GLY A 251 17.60 15.00 -26.35
CA GLY A 251 18.67 14.88 -25.37
C GLY A 251 18.71 13.47 -24.75
N LYS A 252 19.93 12.91 -24.64
CA LYS A 252 20.13 11.58 -24.06
C LYS A 252 20.28 11.66 -22.56
N VAL A 253 19.42 10.97 -21.82
CA VAL A 253 19.44 10.91 -20.36
C VAL A 253 19.98 9.55 -19.90
N ALA A 254 20.97 9.57 -19.02
CA ALA A 254 21.39 8.42 -18.23
C ALA A 254 21.26 8.76 -16.75
N MET A 255 20.83 7.80 -15.93
CA MET A 255 20.62 8.03 -14.50
C MET A 255 21.09 6.82 -13.69
N LYS A 256 21.74 7.12 -12.57
CA LYS A 256 22.10 6.17 -11.53
C LYS A 256 21.51 6.58 -10.19
N ILE A 257 21.22 5.58 -9.35
CA ILE A 257 20.77 5.74 -7.98
C ILE A 257 21.64 4.86 -7.08
N ASP A 258 22.33 5.45 -6.10
CA ASP A 258 23.35 4.78 -5.27
C ASP A 258 24.39 3.96 -6.07
N GLY A 259 24.77 4.47 -7.25
CA GLY A 259 25.74 3.84 -8.15
C GLY A 259 25.15 2.80 -9.11
N GLU A 260 23.96 2.27 -8.82
CA GLU A 260 23.21 1.35 -9.67
C GLU A 260 22.57 2.07 -10.84
N THR A 261 22.52 1.41 -12.01
CA THR A 261 21.99 2.02 -13.22
C THR A 261 20.47 1.90 -13.27
N LEU A 262 19.77 3.03 -13.14
CA LEU A 262 18.33 3.10 -13.28
C LEU A 262 17.94 3.30 -14.76
N GLN A 263 18.72 4.10 -15.51
CA GLN A 263 18.51 4.27 -16.95
C GLN A 263 19.86 4.42 -17.67
N SER A 264 20.06 3.64 -18.73
CA SER A 264 21.16 3.85 -19.68
C SER A 264 20.91 5.09 -20.56
N ALA A 265 21.94 5.57 -21.26
CA ALA A 265 21.84 6.79 -22.09
C ALA A 265 20.84 6.65 -23.26
N THR A 266 19.58 7.02 -23.01
CA THR A 266 18.46 6.87 -23.96
C THR A 266 17.90 8.23 -24.35
N LYS A 267 17.39 8.36 -25.59
CA LYS A 267 16.85 9.62 -26.12
C LYS A 267 15.53 9.98 -25.46
N SER A 268 15.34 11.27 -25.18
CA SER A 268 14.04 11.86 -24.84
C SER A 268 13.14 12.01 -26.08
N PRO A 269 11.80 12.03 -25.94
CA PRO A 269 11.08 11.73 -24.72
C PRO A 269 11.01 10.22 -24.45
N LEU A 270 11.06 9.83 -23.18
CA LEU A 270 10.93 8.44 -22.74
C LEU A 270 10.31 8.39 -21.35
N VAL A 271 9.38 7.45 -21.13
CA VAL A 271 8.95 7.03 -19.80
C VAL A 271 9.45 5.60 -19.64
N ALA A 272 10.38 5.39 -18.71
CA ALA A 272 10.89 4.06 -18.38
C ALA A 272 9.92 3.34 -17.43
N ASP A 273 10.08 2.02 -17.34
CA ASP A 273 9.34 1.21 -16.36
C ASP A 273 9.85 1.50 -14.94
N TYR A 274 8.98 1.23 -13.96
CA TYR A 274 9.34 1.26 -12.55
C TYR A 274 10.34 0.15 -12.22
N GLN A 275 11.34 0.49 -11.41
CA GLN A 275 12.34 -0.44 -10.90
C GLN A 275 12.41 -0.37 -9.38
N LEU A 276 12.59 -1.51 -8.74
CA LEU A 276 12.79 -1.58 -7.29
C LEU A 276 14.15 -0.99 -6.92
N VAL A 277 14.15 -0.17 -5.87
CA VAL A 277 15.35 0.38 -5.26
C VAL A 277 15.20 0.31 -3.74
N THR A 278 16.32 0.27 -3.02
CA THR A 278 16.29 0.35 -1.56
C THR A 278 15.78 1.74 -1.14
N ALA A 279 14.80 1.78 -0.25
CA ALA A 279 14.30 3.03 0.32
C ALA A 279 15.28 3.61 1.34
N GLY A 280 15.22 4.93 1.54
CA GLY A 280 16.17 5.67 2.36
C GLY A 280 16.66 6.92 1.65
N THR A 281 17.71 7.54 2.19
CA THR A 281 18.40 8.65 1.52
C THR A 281 19.40 8.07 0.52
N VAL A 282 19.21 8.41 -0.75
CA VAL A 282 19.95 7.87 -1.91
C VAL A 282 20.58 9.00 -2.72
N ALA A 283 21.74 8.72 -3.32
CA ALA A 283 22.42 9.63 -4.24
C ALA A 283 21.93 9.40 -5.68
N VAL A 284 21.42 10.44 -6.33
CA VAL A 284 20.98 10.44 -7.73
C VAL A 284 22.02 11.16 -8.58
N VAL A 285 22.59 10.43 -9.54
CA VAL A 285 23.54 10.94 -10.52
C VAL A 285 22.92 10.90 -11.90
N THR A 286 22.74 12.06 -12.52
CA THR A 286 22.16 12.18 -13.87
C THR A 286 23.19 12.71 -14.86
N LYS A 287 23.13 12.21 -16.10
CA LYS A 287 23.88 12.75 -17.23
C LYS A 287 22.95 13.09 -18.37
N VAL A 288 23.14 14.27 -18.95
CA VAL A 288 22.49 14.72 -20.18
C VAL A 288 23.55 14.84 -21.27
N ASN A 289 23.39 14.13 -22.38
CA ASN A 289 24.36 14.10 -23.48
C ASN A 289 25.81 13.82 -23.00
N ALA A 290 25.95 12.89 -22.06
CA ALA A 290 27.19 12.51 -21.37
C ALA A 290 27.81 13.57 -20.41
N VAL A 291 27.23 14.76 -20.31
CA VAL A 291 27.61 15.77 -19.31
C VAL A 291 26.90 15.44 -18.00
N ALA A 292 27.64 15.37 -16.90
CA ALA A 292 27.08 15.11 -15.58
C ALA A 292 26.45 16.38 -14.99
N LEU A 293 25.26 16.21 -14.41
CA LEU A 293 24.62 17.21 -13.59
C LEU A 293 25.18 17.15 -12.16
N ALA A 294 24.84 18.13 -11.33
CA ALA A 294 25.11 18.05 -9.90
C ALA A 294 24.41 16.82 -9.29
N GLU A 295 25.12 16.10 -8.44
CA GLU A 295 24.55 14.98 -7.68
C GLU A 295 23.48 15.49 -6.72
N GLN A 296 22.38 14.76 -6.63
CA GLN A 296 21.25 15.09 -5.76
C GLN A 296 21.07 14.03 -4.69
N SER A 297 20.69 14.47 -3.48
CA SER A 297 20.27 13.57 -2.41
C SER A 297 18.75 13.50 -2.39
N LEU A 298 18.19 12.32 -2.57
CA LEU A 298 16.74 12.07 -2.56
C LEU A 298 16.37 11.15 -1.40
N THR A 299 15.27 11.43 -0.69
CA THR A 299 14.74 10.51 0.32
C THR A 299 13.56 9.75 -0.26
N LEU A 300 13.75 8.44 -0.44
CA LEU A 300 12.71 7.51 -0.87
C LEU A 300 12.06 6.86 0.35
N LYS A 301 10.73 6.86 0.41
CA LYS A 301 9.99 6.17 1.47
C LYS A 301 9.70 4.73 1.03
N ALA A 302 9.80 3.77 1.94
CA ALA A 302 9.42 2.40 1.63
C ALA A 302 7.93 2.30 1.25
N GLY A 303 7.62 1.45 0.27
CA GLY A 303 6.26 1.23 -0.22
C GLY A 303 5.71 2.34 -1.13
N THR A 304 6.54 3.32 -1.54
CA THR A 304 6.14 4.35 -2.50
C THR A 304 6.64 4.07 -3.91
N ASP A 305 5.90 4.59 -4.87
CA ASP A 305 6.30 4.70 -6.27
C ASP A 305 6.71 6.16 -6.54
N VAL A 306 7.80 6.37 -7.29
CA VAL A 306 8.37 7.70 -7.54
C VAL A 306 8.72 7.88 -9.01
N THR A 307 8.26 8.98 -9.60
CA THR A 307 8.66 9.42 -10.94
C THR A 307 9.78 10.45 -10.81
N LEU A 308 10.93 10.19 -11.43
CA LEU A 308 12.01 11.17 -11.60
C LEU A 308 11.92 11.79 -12.99
N LEU A 309 11.39 13.00 -13.06
CA LEU A 309 11.32 13.79 -14.29
C LEU A 309 12.65 14.49 -14.53
N VAL A 310 13.25 14.27 -15.71
CA VAL A 310 14.44 14.95 -16.20
C VAL A 310 14.03 15.85 -17.36
N THR A 311 14.01 17.18 -17.16
CA THR A 311 13.56 18.13 -18.19
C THR A 311 14.47 19.36 -18.25
N GLY A 312 14.65 19.90 -19.46
CA GLY A 312 15.51 21.04 -19.78
C GLY A 312 15.83 21.09 -21.26
N THR A 313 16.56 22.11 -21.71
CA THR A 313 17.00 22.20 -23.11
C THR A 313 18.35 21.51 -23.33
N ASP A 314 19.26 21.59 -22.35
CA ASP A 314 20.55 20.92 -22.33
C ASP A 314 21.04 20.64 -20.89
N ALA A 315 22.28 20.20 -20.72
CA ALA A 315 22.80 19.84 -19.39
C ALA A 315 22.93 21.02 -18.42
N SER A 316 22.99 22.26 -18.90
CA SER A 316 23.19 23.46 -18.09
C SER A 316 21.93 23.99 -17.42
N ASP A 317 20.76 23.69 -18.00
CA ASP A 317 19.45 24.09 -17.49
C ASP A 317 18.55 22.90 -17.08
N THR A 318 18.98 21.66 -17.35
CA THR A 318 18.21 20.47 -16.96
C THR A 318 18.06 20.36 -15.44
N THR A 319 16.83 20.12 -15.02
CA THR A 319 16.45 19.77 -13.65
C THR A 319 16.07 18.30 -13.54
N VAL A 320 16.13 17.78 -12.31
CA VAL A 320 15.53 16.48 -11.95
C VAL A 320 14.54 16.72 -10.83
N THR A 321 13.27 16.46 -11.08
CA THR A 321 12.17 16.62 -10.10
C THR A 321 11.61 15.26 -9.74
N ALA A 322 11.39 15.01 -8.45
CA ALA A 322 10.81 13.76 -7.96
C ALA A 322 9.34 13.96 -7.58
N PHE A 323 8.46 13.09 -8.08
CA PHE A 323 7.05 13.05 -7.72
C PHE A 323 6.73 11.72 -7.06
N VAL A 324 6.06 11.76 -5.89
CA VAL A 324 5.48 10.55 -5.31
C VAL A 324 4.18 10.23 -6.04
N ASP A 325 4.12 9.03 -6.59
CA ASP A 325 3.01 8.58 -7.42
C ASP A 325 1.93 7.92 -6.58
N ASN A 326 0.68 8.19 -6.93
CA ASN A 326 -0.49 7.57 -6.32
C ASN A 326 -1.06 6.52 -7.27
N ASN A 327 -0.44 5.33 -7.26
CA ASN A 327 -0.82 4.20 -8.10
C ASN A 327 -1.89 3.30 -7.47
N ARG A 328 -2.58 3.80 -6.42
CA ARG A 328 -3.78 3.16 -5.89
C ARG A 328 -4.83 3.04 -6.98
N LEU A 329 -5.62 1.97 -7.01
CA LEU A 329 -6.70 1.89 -7.99
C LEU A 329 -7.70 3.03 -7.77
N ALA A 330 -8.31 3.51 -8.84
CA ALA A 330 -9.50 4.35 -8.69
C ALA A 330 -10.70 3.49 -8.24
N ALA A 331 -11.76 4.14 -7.75
CA ALA A 331 -13.01 3.45 -7.43
C ALA A 331 -13.57 2.71 -8.67
N SER A 332 -14.41 1.70 -8.45
CA SER A 332 -14.87 0.74 -9.49
C SER A 332 -15.52 1.33 -10.74
N SER A 333 -15.98 2.59 -10.72
CA SER A 333 -16.57 3.29 -11.87
C SER A 333 -15.78 4.52 -12.31
N SER A 334 -14.59 4.72 -11.73
CA SER A 334 -13.81 5.94 -11.90
C SER A 334 -12.40 5.64 -12.40
N PHE A 335 -11.72 6.65 -12.90
CA PHE A 335 -10.28 6.66 -13.13
C PHE A 335 -9.65 7.86 -12.41
N LYS A 336 -8.33 7.82 -12.26
CA LYS A 336 -7.52 8.97 -11.84
C LYS A 336 -6.64 9.45 -13.00
N LEU A 337 -6.51 10.76 -13.16
CA LEU A 337 -5.60 11.38 -14.12
C LEU A 337 -4.79 12.49 -13.45
N ARG A 338 -3.51 12.62 -13.79
CA ARG A 338 -2.74 13.84 -13.55
C ARG A 338 -2.00 14.25 -14.82
N VAL A 339 -1.54 15.49 -14.87
CA VAL A 339 -0.69 16.02 -15.94
C VAL A 339 0.68 16.39 -15.39
N ILE A 340 1.73 16.14 -16.16
CA ILE A 340 3.08 16.62 -15.89
C ILE A 340 3.51 17.54 -17.03
N HIS A 341 3.86 18.79 -16.69
CA HIS A 341 4.33 19.78 -17.66
C HIS A 341 5.86 19.68 -17.81
N ALA A 342 6.31 19.08 -18.90
CA ALA A 342 7.72 18.86 -19.20
C ALA A 342 8.14 19.49 -20.54
N VAL A 343 7.66 20.71 -20.83
CA VAL A 343 7.89 21.44 -22.09
C VAL A 343 8.77 22.67 -21.83
N PRO A 344 10.09 22.62 -22.08
CA PRO A 344 10.99 23.74 -21.82
C PRO A 344 10.62 25.03 -22.57
N SER A 345 10.18 24.92 -23.83
CA SER A 345 9.73 26.07 -24.64
C SER A 345 8.52 26.82 -24.09
N LEU A 346 7.76 26.22 -23.18
CA LEU A 346 6.61 26.83 -22.49
C LEU A 346 6.90 27.05 -21.00
N SER A 347 8.17 27.14 -20.60
CA SER A 347 8.55 27.23 -19.18
C SER A 347 7.98 28.44 -18.41
N SER A 348 7.52 29.48 -19.11
CA SER A 348 6.84 30.64 -18.54
C SER A 348 5.32 30.51 -18.46
N ASP A 349 4.74 29.48 -19.08
CA ASP A 349 3.29 29.31 -19.20
C ASP A 349 2.81 28.17 -18.32
N ASN A 350 1.89 28.47 -17.41
CA ASN A 350 1.25 27.41 -16.64
C ASN A 350 0.18 26.70 -17.47
N MET A 351 0.00 25.40 -17.20
CA MET A 351 -1.03 24.58 -17.84
C MET A 351 -2.23 24.36 -16.92
N SER A 352 -3.38 24.10 -17.53
CA SER A 352 -4.60 23.64 -16.85
C SER A 352 -5.14 22.37 -17.50
N LEU A 353 -5.89 21.57 -16.74
CA LEU A 353 -6.51 20.33 -17.21
C LEU A 353 -8.03 20.39 -17.05
N SER A 354 -8.75 20.03 -18.11
CA SER A 354 -10.19 19.80 -18.11
C SER A 354 -10.49 18.39 -18.64
N VAL A 355 -11.49 17.73 -18.06
CA VAL A 355 -11.94 16.39 -18.45
C VAL A 355 -13.46 16.36 -18.50
N GLY A 356 -14.03 15.83 -19.59
CA GLY A 356 -15.47 15.80 -19.84
C GLY A 356 -16.08 17.20 -19.95
N GLY A 357 -15.33 18.15 -20.56
CA GLY A 357 -15.74 19.55 -20.70
C GLY A 357 -15.84 20.34 -19.39
N THR A 358 -15.37 19.76 -18.27
CA THR A 358 -15.41 20.39 -16.94
C THR A 358 -14.00 20.60 -16.44
N SER A 359 -13.70 21.82 -15.97
CA SER A 359 -12.43 22.12 -15.30
C SER A 359 -12.22 21.17 -14.12
N THR A 360 -11.01 20.66 -13.98
CA THR A 360 -10.71 19.68 -12.94
C THR A 360 -10.29 20.30 -11.61
N GLY A 361 -10.21 21.63 -11.54
CA GLY A 361 -9.65 22.34 -10.39
C GLY A 361 -8.12 22.26 -10.32
N THR A 362 -7.47 21.52 -11.22
CA THR A 362 -6.02 21.59 -11.44
C THR A 362 -5.73 22.63 -12.52
N SER A 363 -5.49 23.86 -12.08
CA SER A 363 -4.90 24.94 -12.85
C SER A 363 -3.49 25.22 -12.38
N ASP A 364 -2.78 26.10 -13.08
CA ASP A 364 -1.50 26.64 -12.65
C ASP A 364 -0.38 25.59 -12.51
N ILE A 365 -0.40 24.55 -13.37
CA ILE A 365 0.64 23.52 -13.42
C ILE A 365 1.88 24.15 -14.06
N ALA A 366 2.86 24.51 -13.24
CA ALA A 366 4.11 25.12 -13.68
C ALA A 366 5.02 24.12 -14.41
N TYR A 367 5.99 24.65 -15.15
CA TYR A 367 7.02 23.83 -15.80
C TYR A 367 7.85 23.03 -14.78
N GLY A 368 8.04 21.75 -15.07
CA GLY A 368 8.76 20.82 -14.20
C GLY A 368 7.93 20.31 -13.02
N GLU A 369 6.61 20.58 -12.99
CA GLU A 369 5.69 20.16 -11.93
C GLU A 369 4.61 19.19 -12.42
N ALA A 370 3.99 18.50 -11.46
CA ALA A 370 2.85 17.61 -11.65
C ALA A 370 1.58 18.21 -11.03
N SER A 371 0.44 18.05 -11.69
CA SER A 371 -0.85 18.32 -11.07
C SER A 371 -1.15 17.31 -9.96
N ALA A 372 -2.08 17.67 -9.07
CA ALA A 372 -2.76 16.65 -8.26
C ALA A 372 -3.48 15.65 -9.18
N TYR A 373 -3.69 14.42 -8.69
CA TYR A 373 -4.57 13.46 -9.36
C TYR A 373 -6.02 13.91 -9.21
N VAL A 374 -6.75 13.88 -10.32
CA VAL A 374 -8.18 14.16 -10.38
C VAL A 374 -8.93 12.87 -10.67
N THR A 375 -10.04 12.65 -9.96
CA THR A 375 -10.88 11.46 -10.15
C THR A 375 -12.09 11.81 -11.02
N ARG A 376 -12.37 11.00 -12.03
CA ARG A 376 -13.52 11.17 -12.93
C ARG A 376 -14.17 9.84 -13.22
N THR A 377 -15.43 9.85 -13.64
CA THR A 377 -16.13 8.64 -14.10
C THR A 377 -15.41 8.10 -15.33
N ALA A 378 -15.09 6.81 -15.31
CA ALA A 378 -14.47 6.10 -16.43
C ALA A 378 -15.44 5.99 -17.62
N GLY A 379 -14.90 5.87 -18.82
CA GLY A 379 -15.70 5.82 -20.04
C GLY A 379 -14.86 5.95 -21.29
N THR A 380 -15.55 5.86 -22.42
CA THR A 380 -15.00 6.08 -23.75
C THR A 380 -15.37 7.47 -24.26
N ASP A 381 -14.62 7.97 -25.24
CA ASP A 381 -14.87 9.27 -25.87
C ASP A 381 -14.96 10.44 -24.88
N LEU A 382 -14.08 10.44 -23.87
CA LEU A 382 -13.99 11.53 -22.92
C LEU A 382 -13.18 12.69 -23.51
N SER A 383 -13.71 13.91 -23.35
CA SER A 383 -12.98 15.10 -23.76
C SER A 383 -11.88 15.44 -22.76
N VAL A 384 -10.65 15.58 -23.24
CA VAL A 384 -9.51 16.06 -22.46
C VAL A 384 -8.94 17.29 -23.13
N LEU A 385 -8.92 18.38 -22.36
CA LEU A 385 -8.33 19.65 -22.76
C LEU A 385 -7.17 19.95 -21.82
N VAL A 386 -5.99 20.15 -22.40
CA VAL A 386 -4.86 20.79 -21.74
C VAL A 386 -4.52 22.06 -22.48
N GLU A 387 -4.44 23.15 -21.73
CA GLU A 387 -4.22 24.48 -22.29
C GLU A 387 -3.39 25.35 -21.34
N THR A 388 -2.70 26.32 -21.92
CA THR A 388 -2.20 27.51 -21.22
C THR A 388 -3.26 28.62 -21.29
N GLN A 389 -2.97 29.80 -20.73
CA GLN A 389 -3.89 30.95 -20.86
C GLN A 389 -4.12 31.41 -22.30
N THR A 390 -3.19 31.12 -23.22
CA THR A 390 -3.20 31.66 -24.58
C THR A 390 -3.15 30.59 -25.67
N THR A 391 -2.98 29.32 -25.30
CA THR A 391 -2.69 28.25 -26.27
C THR A 391 -3.29 26.94 -25.81
N GLU A 392 -4.13 26.36 -26.67
CA GLU A 392 -4.57 24.98 -26.57
C GLU A 392 -3.38 24.05 -26.89
N ILE A 393 -3.05 23.17 -25.96
CA ILE A 393 -1.92 22.23 -26.06
C ILE A 393 -2.39 20.86 -26.55
N TYR A 394 -3.55 20.43 -26.05
CA TYR A 394 -4.18 19.17 -26.39
C TYR A 394 -5.68 19.31 -26.23
N ASN A 395 -6.43 18.89 -27.24
CA ASN A 395 -7.88 18.85 -27.21
C ASN A 395 -8.34 17.64 -28.03
N ASN A 396 -8.78 16.61 -27.32
CA ASN A 396 -9.30 15.40 -27.93
C ASN A 396 -10.59 15.01 -27.24
N ASP A 397 -11.57 14.56 -28.03
CA ASP A 397 -12.90 14.15 -27.57
C ASP A 397 -13.09 12.63 -27.65
N THR A 398 -12.01 11.88 -27.93
CA THR A 398 -12.04 10.44 -28.16
C THR A 398 -11.08 9.67 -27.24
N ASP A 399 -10.77 10.19 -26.05
CA ASP A 399 -9.88 9.50 -25.12
C ASP A 399 -10.67 8.51 -24.26
N ASP A 400 -10.15 7.28 -24.18
CA ASP A 400 -10.74 6.21 -23.39
C ASP A 400 -9.98 6.04 -22.08
N PHE A 401 -10.71 5.97 -20.97
CA PHE A 401 -10.16 5.72 -19.64
C PHE A 401 -10.93 4.60 -18.95
N ASP A 402 -10.21 3.56 -18.56
CA ASP A 402 -10.78 2.36 -17.95
C ASP A 402 -11.18 2.60 -16.49
N SER A 403 -12.21 1.88 -16.05
CA SER A 403 -12.56 1.80 -14.63
C SER A 403 -11.38 1.29 -13.81
N GLN A 404 -11.19 1.89 -12.63
CA GLN A 404 -10.06 1.64 -11.73
C GLN A 404 -8.69 2.09 -12.26
N GLY A 405 -8.63 2.68 -13.46
CA GLY A 405 -7.39 3.12 -14.09
C GLY A 405 -6.72 4.30 -13.39
N VAL A 406 -5.40 4.36 -13.49
CA VAL A 406 -4.56 5.46 -12.99
C VAL A 406 -3.67 5.92 -14.11
N TYR A 407 -3.77 7.20 -14.47
CA TYR A 407 -3.10 7.73 -15.63
C TYR A 407 -2.25 8.96 -15.29
N THR A 408 -1.10 9.04 -15.93
CA THR A 408 -0.32 10.28 -16.03
C THR A 408 -0.24 10.71 -17.49
N ALA A 409 -0.72 11.91 -17.80
CA ALA A 409 -0.45 12.59 -19.05
C ALA A 409 0.89 13.31 -18.94
N PHE A 410 1.83 12.95 -19.81
CA PHE A 410 3.06 13.70 -19.94
C PHE A 410 2.98 14.59 -21.18
N ILE A 411 3.41 15.84 -21.00
CA ILE A 411 3.44 16.86 -22.05
C ILE A 411 4.90 17.25 -22.26
N TRP A 412 5.40 17.02 -23.47
CA TRP A 412 6.79 17.30 -23.84
C TRP A 412 6.88 17.72 -25.32
N GLU A 413 8.05 18.19 -25.71
CA GLU A 413 8.35 18.55 -27.09
C GLU A 413 8.48 17.31 -27.99
N LYS A 414 7.99 17.41 -29.23
CA LYS A 414 8.11 16.34 -30.21
C LYS A 414 9.56 16.19 -30.70
N PRO A 415 10.07 14.95 -30.85
CA PRO A 415 11.32 14.66 -31.53
C PRO A 415 11.41 15.28 -32.94
N SER A 416 12.28 16.27 -33.12
CA SER A 416 12.77 16.71 -34.45
C SER A 416 11.70 17.05 -35.50
N SER A 417 10.65 17.79 -35.15
CA SER A 417 9.84 18.48 -36.17
C SER A 417 10.57 19.73 -36.65
N SER A 418 10.41 20.07 -37.94
CA SER A 418 10.78 21.39 -38.48
C SER A 418 9.98 22.54 -37.85
N ASP A 419 8.99 22.19 -37.01
CA ASP A 419 8.17 23.08 -36.22
C ASP A 419 8.64 22.95 -34.76
N ALA A 420 9.33 23.97 -34.26
CA ALA A 420 9.90 24.00 -32.91
C ALA A 420 8.83 23.98 -31.80
N ASN A 421 7.55 24.07 -32.17
CA ASN A 421 6.39 24.14 -31.27
C ASN A 421 5.50 22.90 -31.33
N ALA A 422 5.90 21.81 -32.01
CA ALA A 422 5.07 20.60 -32.02
C ALA A 422 5.17 19.90 -30.65
N LEU A 423 4.10 19.97 -29.88
CA LEU A 423 3.99 19.29 -28.60
C LEU A 423 3.43 17.88 -28.78
N GLN A 424 3.73 17.02 -27.82
CA GLN A 424 3.13 15.70 -27.72
C GLN A 424 2.57 15.52 -26.32
N VAL A 425 1.31 15.09 -26.26
CA VAL A 425 0.69 14.56 -25.05
C VAL A 425 0.57 13.06 -25.20
N LYS A 426 0.97 12.34 -24.16
CA LYS A 426 0.76 10.89 -24.09
C LYS A 426 0.29 10.49 -22.71
N PHE A 427 -0.81 9.76 -22.67
CA PHE A 427 -1.34 9.14 -21.47
C PHE A 427 -0.63 7.81 -21.24
N TYR A 428 -0.16 7.61 -20.02
CA TYR A 428 0.42 6.35 -19.56
C TYR A 428 -0.46 5.81 -18.46
N ALA A 429 -0.88 4.56 -18.61
CA ALA A 429 -1.42 3.80 -17.49
C ALA A 429 -0.27 3.56 -16.51
N ASP A 430 -0.35 4.16 -15.33
CA ASP A 430 0.54 3.88 -14.21
C ASP A 430 0.19 2.54 -13.55
N ARG A 431 -1.01 2.03 -13.85
CA ARG A 431 -1.52 0.77 -13.36
C ARG A 431 -2.57 0.12 -14.26
#